data_AF-A0A7Z9E0X0-F1
#
_entry.id   AF-A0A7Z9E0X0-F1
#
_cell.length_a   1.000
_cell.length_b   1.000
_cell.length_c   1.000
_cell.angle_alpha   90.00
_cell.angle_beta   90.00
_cell.angle_gamma   90.00
#
_symmetry.space_group_name_H-M   'P 1'
#
loop_
_entity.id
_entity.type
_entity.pdbx_description
1 polymer ?
#
loop_
_entity_poly.entity_id
_entity_poly.type
_entity_poly.pdbx_seq_one_letter_code
_entity_poly.pdbx_strand_id
1 'polypeptide(L)' 'MIQEINAIFDGKSLQLESPLNLDIGTRVKVIVETILPQEQRPKTFLETAQSLQLQGNPDWSLEN' A
#
# COMPACT_ATOMS: atom_id res chain seq x y z
N MET A 1 18.77 -22.00 16.63
CA MET A 1 18.95 -20.56 16.93
C MET A 1 18.13 -19.78 15.92
N ILE A 2 17.52 -18.67 16.36
CA ILE A 2 16.82 -17.74 15.47
C ILE A 2 17.74 -16.52 15.36
N GLN A 3 18.09 -16.13 14.14
CA GLN A 3 18.85 -14.92 13.85
C GLN A 3 17.95 -14.00 13.06
N GLU A 4 17.75 -12.79 13.58
CA GLU A 4 16.97 -11.75 12.93
C GLU A 4 17.91 -10.81 12.18
N ILE A 5 17.59 -10.53 10.92
CA ILE A 5 18.41 -9.68 10.05
C ILE A 5 17.49 -8.70 9.37
N ASN A 6 17.91 -7.44 9.41
CA ASN A 6 17.21 -6.37 8.74
C ASN A 6 17.60 -6.31 7.27
N ALA A 7 16.60 -6.09 6.43
CA ALA A 7 16.76 -5.92 5.00
C ALA A 7 15.83 -4.82 4.52
N ILE A 8 16.33 -4.01 3.59
CA ILE A 8 15.55 -2.95 2.94
C ILE A 8 15.15 -3.43 1.55
N PHE A 9 13.89 -3.24 1.18
CA PHE A 9 13.43 -3.49 -0.19
C PHE A 9 13.65 -2.23 -1.05
N ASP A 10 14.50 -2.33 -2.06
CA ASP A 10 14.83 -1.21 -2.97
C ASP A 10 13.84 -1.03 -4.13
N GLY A 11 12.73 -1.78 -4.13
CA GLY A 11 11.76 -1.85 -5.23
C GLY A 11 12.01 -3.00 -6.20
N LYS A 12 13.17 -3.68 -6.13
CA LYS A 12 13.51 -4.81 -7.01
C LYS A 12 13.99 -6.04 -6.23
N SER A 13 14.69 -5.83 -5.13
CA SER A 13 15.44 -6.83 -4.39
C SER A 13 15.52 -6.49 -2.90
N LEU A 14 15.66 -7.53 -2.07
CA LEU A 14 15.92 -7.38 -0.64
C LEU A 14 17.43 -7.17 -0.44
N GLN A 15 17.80 -6.01 0.06
CA GLN A 15 19.18 -5.65 0.38
C GLN A 15 19.40 -5.86 1.87
N LEU A 16 20.24 -6.84 2.22
CA LEU A 16 20.59 -7.11 3.61
C LEU A 16 21.44 -5.95 4.14
N GLU A 17 21.12 -5.43 5.32
CA GLU A 17 21.92 -4.39 5.97
C GLU A 17 23.21 -4.97 6.59
N SER A 18 23.29 -6.29 6.75
CA SER A 18 24.44 -6.98 7.31
C SER A 18 24.69 -8.31 6.59
N PRO A 19 25.96 -8.76 6.52
CA PRO A 19 26.30 -10.02 5.87
C PRO A 19 25.61 -11.21 6.55
N LEU A 20 24.90 -12.01 5.75
CA LEU A 20 24.30 -13.26 6.19
C LEU A 20 25.30 -14.41 5.98
N ASN A 21 25.92 -14.87 7.07
CA ASN A 21 26.80 -16.03 7.05
C ASN A 21 26.01 -17.30 7.41
N LEU A 22 25.59 -18.05 6.40
CA LEU A 22 24.93 -19.35 6.57
C LEU A 22 25.70 -20.44 5.85
N ASP A 23 25.70 -21.62 6.43
CA ASP A 23 26.20 -22.81 5.76
C ASP A 23 25.31 -23.20 4.57
N ILE A 24 25.94 -23.78 3.56
CA ILE A 24 25.25 -24.26 2.35
C ILE A 24 24.20 -25.31 2.74
N GLY A 25 22.98 -25.14 2.23
CA GLY A 25 21.85 -26.04 2.54
C GLY A 25 21.05 -25.65 3.78
N THR A 26 21.39 -24.54 4.45
CA THR A 26 20.59 -24.02 5.56
C THR A 26 19.20 -23.58 5.09
N ARG A 27 18.15 -24.13 5.69
CA ARG A 27 16.76 -23.74 5.39
C ARG A 27 16.43 -22.43 6.11
N VAL A 28 16.07 -21.42 5.33
CA VAL A 28 15.67 -20.10 5.85
C VAL A 28 14.17 -19.89 5.72
N LYS A 29 13.61 -19.06 6.60
CA LYS A 29 12.23 -18.57 6.53
C LYS A 29 12.29 -17.04 6.48
N VAL A 30 11.72 -16.46 5.44
CA VAL A 30 11.59 -15.00 5.30
C VAL A 30 10.17 -14.61 5.67
N ILE A 31 10.03 -13.60 6.52
CA ILE A 31 8.75 -12.98 6.84
C ILE A 31 8.80 -11.58 6.24
N VAL A 32 7.85 -11.26 5.37
CA VAL A 32 7.74 -9.93 4.75
C VAL A 32 6.56 -9.23 5.40
N GLU A 33 6.85 -8.24 6.24
CA GLU A 33 5.83 -7.39 6.83
C GLU A 33 5.69 -6.14 5.96
N THR A 34 4.57 -6.03 5.26
CA THR A 34 4.22 -4.83 4.49
C THR A 34 3.30 -3.95 5.33
N ILE A 35 3.66 -2.67 5.45
CA ILE A 35 2.69 -1.65 5.78
C ILE A 35 1.78 -1.51 4.56
N LEU A 36 0.57 -2.07 4.64
CA LEU A 36 -0.50 -1.74 3.71
C LEU A 36 -0.54 -0.21 3.61
N PRO A 37 -0.49 0.38 2.40
CA PRO A 37 -0.78 1.80 2.28
C PRO A 37 -2.12 1.99 2.98
N GLN A 38 -2.18 2.94 3.93
CA GLN A 38 -3.41 3.22 4.68
C GLN A 38 -4.57 3.14 3.69
N GLU A 39 -5.48 2.18 3.87
CA GLU A 39 -6.64 2.06 3.01
C GLU A 39 -7.24 3.45 2.95
N GLN A 40 -7.13 4.09 1.78
CA GLN A 40 -7.72 5.41 1.61
C GLN A 40 -9.19 5.16 1.85
N ARG A 41 -9.73 5.75 2.93
CA ARG A 41 -11.12 5.54 3.30
C ARG A 41 -11.97 5.69 2.04
N PRO A 42 -12.80 4.69 1.70
CA PRO A 42 -13.59 4.75 0.49
C PRO A 42 -14.40 6.05 0.53
N LYS A 43 -14.24 6.88 -0.50
CA LYS A 43 -14.97 8.15 -0.59
C LYS A 43 -16.45 7.85 -0.56
N THR A 44 -17.19 8.58 0.27
CA THR A 44 -18.65 8.50 0.28
C THR A 44 -19.21 8.97 -1.06
N PHE A 45 -20.46 8.60 -1.33
CA PHE A 45 -21.17 9.05 -2.52
C PHE A 45 -21.17 10.59 -2.63
N LEU A 46 -21.38 11.30 -1.50
CA LEU A 46 -21.38 12.76 -1.48
C LEU A 46 -20.01 13.37 -1.77
N GLU A 47 -18.93 12.84 -1.18
CA GLU A 47 -17.56 13.30 -1.46
C GLU A 47 -17.19 13.06 -2.94
N THR A 48 -17.66 11.94 -3.50
CA THR A 48 -17.49 11.64 -4.92
C THR A 48 -18.26 12.66 -5.77
N ALA A 49 -19.53 12.91 -5.48
CA ALA A 49 -20.37 13.87 -6.20
C ALA A 49 -19.80 15.30 -6.15
N GLN A 50 -19.28 15.74 -5.00
CA GLN A 50 -18.62 17.05 -4.86
C GLN A 50 -17.33 17.12 -5.71
N SER A 51 -16.53 16.05 -5.71
CA SER A 51 -15.27 16.00 -6.48
C SER A 51 -15.46 16.06 -8.00
N LEU A 52 -16.64 15.65 -8.48
CA LEU A 52 -16.96 15.66 -9.90
C LEU A 52 -17.30 17.06 -10.43
N GLN A 53 -17.42 18.07 -9.56
CA GLN A 53 -17.69 19.46 -9.92
C GLN A 53 -18.82 19.60 -10.96
N LEU A 54 -19.88 18.80 -10.77
CA LEU A 54 -20.94 18.66 -11.76
C LEU A 54 -21.64 19.99 -11.97
N GLN A 55 -21.70 20.41 -13.23
CA GLN A 55 -22.41 21.61 -13.65
C GLN A 55 -23.86 21.22 -13.94
N GLY A 56 -24.80 22.05 -13.49
CA GLY A 56 -26.21 21.84 -13.74
C GLY A 56 -27.02 23.11 -13.54
N ASN A 57 -28.24 23.10 -14.06
CA ASN A 57 -29.16 24.20 -13.88
C ASN A 57 -29.47 24.35 -12.37
N PRO A 58 -29.40 25.57 -11.79
CA PRO A 58 -29.69 25.78 -10.37
C PRO A 58 -31.12 25.36 -9.97
N ASP A 59 -32.03 25.25 -10.93
CA ASP A 59 -33.34 24.63 -10.73
C ASP A 59 -33.58 23.55 -11.79
N TRP A 60 -33.37 22.30 -11.40
CA TRP A 60 -33.66 21.13 -12.23
C TRP A 60 -35.16 20.80 -12.33
N SER A 61 -36.01 21.51 -11.60
CA SER A 61 -37.47 21.32 -11.65
C SER A 61 -38.12 22.04 -12.83
N LEU A 62 -37.36 22.90 -13.53
CA LEU A 62 -37.85 23.67 -14.69
C LEU A 62 -37.74 22.91 -16.02
N GLU A 63 -37.13 21.72 -16.03
CA GLU A 63 -37.04 20.86 -17.22
C GLU A 63 -38.18 19.82 -17.22
N ASN A 64 -39.43 20.28 -17.27
CA ASN A 64 -40.60 19.43 -17.50
C ASN A 64 -41.53 20.02 -18.58
#